data_AF-A0A9D7E6D3-F1
#
_entry.id   AF-A0A9D7E6D3-F1
#
_cell.length_a   1.000
_cell.length_b   1.000
_cell.length_c   1.000
_cell.angle_alpha   90.00
_cell.angle_beta   90.00
_cell.angle_gamma   90.00
#
_symmetry.space_group_name_H-M   'P 1'
#
loop_
_entity.id
_entity.type
_entity.pdbx_description
1 polymer ?
#
loop_
_entity_poly.entity_id
_entity_poly.type
_entity_poly.pdbx_seq_one_letter_code
_entity_poly.pdbx_strand_id
1 'polypeptide(L)' 'MNTNRNTVPSADGQRMLESLRQAVGKALERKRRLGQYAVVWQNGKPVTIYAEAPSATQGASMYARSD' A
#
# COMPACT_ATOMS: atom_id res chain seq x y z
N MET A 1 -1.41 24.22 3.18
CA MET A 1 -2.28 24.04 4.36
C MET A 1 -2.39 22.54 4.60
N ASN A 2 -1.65 22.01 5.57
CA ASN A 2 -1.49 20.56 5.77
C ASN A 2 -2.49 20.10 6.85
N THR A 3 -3.62 19.55 6.44
CA THR A 3 -4.66 19.10 7.37
C THR A 3 -4.43 17.65 7.79
N ASN A 4 -3.46 17.43 8.68
CA ASN A 4 -3.35 16.18 9.45
C ASN A 4 -4.44 16.14 10.54
N ARG A 5 -5.71 16.09 10.13
CA ARG A 5 -6.81 15.79 11.07
C ARG A 5 -6.94 14.29 11.13
N ASN A 6 -6.33 13.69 12.14
CA ASN A 6 -6.47 12.28 12.48
C ASN A 6 -7.88 12.04 13.07
N THR A 7 -8.91 12.29 12.26
CA THR A 7 -10.31 12.07 12.61
C THR A 7 -10.67 10.68 12.13
N VAL A 8 -10.88 9.76 13.07
CA VAL A 8 -11.51 8.47 12.76
C VAL A 8 -12.79 8.78 11.99
N PRO A 9 -12.96 8.26 10.76
CA PRO A 9 -14.17 8.53 9.99
C PRO A 9 -15.40 8.07 10.77
N SER A 10 -16.54 8.74 10.56
CA SER A 10 -17.83 8.24 11.06
C SER A 10 -18.08 6.81 10.57
N ALA A 11 -19.00 6.08 11.21
CA ALA A 11 -19.31 4.70 10.83
C ALA A 11 -19.64 4.55 9.32
N ASP A 12 -20.35 5.53 8.75
CA ASP A 12 -20.62 5.57 7.31
C ASP A 12 -19.36 5.87 6.49
N GLY A 13 -18.50 6.77 6.95
CA GLY A 13 -17.19 7.03 6.33
C GLY A 13 -16.28 5.80 6.32
N GLN A 14 -16.32 4.97 7.37
CA GLN A 14 -15.59 3.69 7.43
C GLN A 14 -16.15 2.68 6.43
N ARG A 15 -17.49 2.57 6.29
CA ARG A 15 -18.13 1.70 5.29
C ARG A 15 -17.80 2.12 3.85
N MET A 16 -17.78 3.42 3.58
CA MET A 16 -17.39 3.95 2.28
C MET A 16 -15.92 3.66 1.97
N LEU A 17 -15.03 3.87 2.95
CA LEU A 17 -13.61 3.57 2.82
C LEU A 17 -13.36 2.08 2.56
N GLU A 18 -14.06 1.21 3.28
CA GLU A 18 -13.96 -0.24 3.08
C GLU A 18 -14.43 -0.65 1.69
N SER A 19 -15.57 -0.12 1.24
CA SER A 19 -16.10 -0.38 -0.09
C SER A 19 -15.12 0.03 -1.19
N LEU A 20 -14.47 1.20 -1.03
CA LEU A 20 -13.45 1.69 -1.95
C LEU A 20 -12.22 0.78 -1.97
N ARG A 21 -11.72 0.39 -0.80
CA ARG A 21 -10.57 -0.53 -0.67
C ARG A 21 -10.84 -1.86 -1.36
N GLN A 22 -12.04 -2.42 -1.18
CA GLN A 22 -12.44 -3.67 -1.82
C GLN A 22 -12.53 -3.54 -3.35
N ALA A 23 -13.12 -2.44 -3.85
CA ALA A 23 -13.23 -2.20 -5.28
C ALA A 23 -11.85 -2.08 -5.95
N VAL A 24 -10.94 -1.31 -5.34
CA VAL A 24 -9.56 -1.15 -5.81
C VAL A 24 -8.82 -2.49 -5.75
N GLY A 25 -8.94 -3.24 -4.66
CA GLY A 25 -8.33 -4.57 -4.51
C GLY A 25 -8.77 -5.54 -5.62
N LYS A 26 -10.07 -5.60 -5.92
CA LYS A 26 -10.61 -6.43 -7.02
C LYS A 26 -10.06 -6.01 -8.39
N ALA A 27 -9.95 -4.71 -8.64
CA ALA A 27 -9.42 -4.20 -9.90
C ALA A 27 -7.94 -4.52 -10.09
N LEU A 28 -7.14 -4.35 -9.03
CA LEU A 28 -5.71 -4.69 -9.03
C LEU A 28 -5.49 -6.19 -9.20
N GLU A 29 -6.29 -7.02 -8.52
CA GLU A 29 -6.22 -8.48 -8.67
C GLU A 29 -6.53 -8.93 -10.10
N ARG A 30 -7.57 -8.36 -10.71
CA ARG A 30 -7.88 -8.61 -12.12
C ARG A 30 -6.71 -8.23 -13.04
N LYS A 31 -6.08 -7.09 -12.81
CA LYS A 31 -4.91 -6.63 -13.57
C LYS A 31 -3.71 -7.58 -13.40
N ARG A 32 -3.44 -8.03 -12.18
CA ARG A 32 -2.41 -9.03 -11.87
C ARG A 32 -2.61 -10.32 -12.66
N ARG A 33 -3.84 -10.85 -12.68
CA ARG A 33 -4.20 -12.07 -13.43
C ARG A 33 -4.06 -11.93 -14.95
N LEU A 34 -4.11 -10.70 -15.47
CA LEU A 34 -3.86 -10.39 -16.87
C LEU A 34 -2.38 -10.17 -17.19
N GLY A 35 -1.47 -10.37 -16.22
CA GLY A 35 -0.04 -10.14 -16.37
C GLY A 35 0.35 -8.66 -16.36
N GLN A 36 -0.56 -7.76 -15.96
CA GLN A 36 -0.26 -6.33 -15.81
C GLN A 36 0.25 -6.05 -14.40
N TYR A 37 1.24 -5.14 -14.29
CA TYR A 37 1.77 -4.68 -13.00
C TYR A 37 1.13 -3.36 -12.58
N ALA A 38 1.13 -3.09 -11.27
CA ALA A 38 0.71 -1.82 -10.69
C ALA A 38 1.87 -1.24 -9.87
N VAL A 39 2.19 0.03 -10.10
CA VAL A 39 3.17 0.78 -9.29
C VAL A 39 2.40 1.53 -8.22
N VAL A 40 2.59 1.15 -6.95
CA VAL A 40 1.93 1.82 -5.83
C VAL A 40 2.89 2.83 -5.24
N TRP A 41 2.38 4.03 -4.97
CA TRP A 41 3.15 5.10 -4.33
C TRP A 41 2.61 5.33 -2.92
N GLN A 42 3.50 5.36 -1.95
CA GLN A 42 3.18 5.70 -0.57
C GLN A 42 4.18 6.75 -0.10
N ASN A 43 3.68 7.84 0.50
CA ASN A 43 4.53 8.92 1.01
C ASN A 43 5.52 9.47 -0.03
N GLY A 44 5.08 9.58 -1.29
CA GLY A 44 5.91 10.10 -2.38
C GLY A 44 6.99 9.13 -2.90
N LYS A 45 6.99 7.86 -2.49
CA LYS A 45 7.94 6.85 -2.96
C LYS A 45 7.20 5.63 -3.52
N PRO A 46 7.71 5.00 -4.60
CA PRO A 46 7.16 3.74 -5.08
C PRO A 46 7.42 2.64 -4.04
N VAL A 47 6.41 1.82 -3.78
CA VAL A 47 6.45 0.68 -2.86
C VAL A 47 6.14 -0.58 -3.64
N THR A 48 6.98 -1.60 -3.46
CA THR A 48 6.76 -2.92 -4.04
C THR A 48 5.76 -3.69 -3.18
N ILE A 49 4.56 -3.92 -3.71
CA ILE A 49 3.59 -4.82 -3.09
C ILE A 49 3.87 -6.23 -3.60
N TYR A 50 4.71 -6.98 -2.89
CA TYR A 50 4.81 -8.42 -3.13
C TYR A 50 3.48 -9.05 -2.70
N ALA A 51 2.83 -9.75 -3.62
CA ALA A 51 1.68 -10.57 -3.29
C ALA A 51 2.17 -11.65 -2.32
N GLU A 52 1.82 -11.49 -1.04
CA GLU A 52 2.23 -12.33 0.07
C GLU A 52 3.74 -12.31 0.34
N ALA A 53 4.19 -11.33 1.13
CA ALA A 53 5.44 -11.51 1.87
C ALA A 53 5.11 -12.33 3.13
N PRO A 54 5.56 -13.60 3.28
CA PRO A 54 5.78 -14.12 4.61
C PRO A 54 6.81 -13.18 5.26
N SER A 55 6.56 -12.80 6.51
CA SER A 55 7.40 -11.92 7.31
C SER A 55 8.90 -12.11 7.04
N ALA A 56 9.53 -11.10 6.44
CA ALA A 56 10.99 -10.99 6.39
C ALA A 56 11.39 -9.52 6.58
N THR A 57 11.38 -9.11 7.84
CA THR A 57 12.58 -8.62 8.54
C THR A 57 13.82 -8.34 7.67
N GLN A 58 14.39 -7.14 7.88
CA GLN A 58 15.78 -6.74 7.57
C GLN A 58 16.15 -6.49 6.09
N GLY A 59 15.88 -5.26 5.63
CA GLY A 59 16.58 -4.64 4.49
C GLY A 59 17.40 -3.39 4.86
N ALA A 60 17.52 -3.06 6.15
CA ALA A 60 18.06 -1.77 6.60
C ALA A 60 19.55 -1.81 7.03
N SER A 61 20.30 -2.91 6.84
CA SER A 61 21.67 -3.00 7.37
C SER A 61 22.69 -3.70 6.47
N MET A 62 22.59 -3.60 5.14
CA MET A 62 23.61 -4.18 4.24
C MET A 62 24.46 -3.15 3.46
N TYR A 63 24.20 -1.84 3.55
CA TYR A 63 24.93 -0.82 2.78
C TYR A 63 25.79 0.15 3.61
N ALA A 64 26.09 -0.17 4.87
CA ALA A 64 26.90 0.71 5.71
C ALA A 64 27.99 -0.06 6.47
N ARG A 65 29.03 -0.51 5.76
CA ARG A 65 30.44 -0.22 6.09
C ARG A 65 31.39 -0.83 5.05
N SER A 66 31.99 0.03 4.25
CA SER A 66 33.24 -0.25 3.54
C SER A 66 34.02 1.06 3.48
N ASP A 67 34.45 1.52 4.65
CA ASP A 67 35.51 2.53 4.86
C ASP A 67 36.12 2.28 6.24
#